data_AF-A0A699YR37-F1
#
_entry.id   AF-A0A699YR37-F1
#
_cell.length_a   1.000
_cell.length_b   1.000
_cell.length_c   1.000
_cell.angle_alpha   90.00
_cell.angle_beta   90.00
_cell.angle_gamma   90.00
#
_symmetry.space_group_name_H-M   'P 1'
#
loop_
_entity.id
_entity.type
_entity.pdbx_description
1 polymer ?
#
loop_
_entity_poly.entity_id
_entity_poly.type
_entity_poly.pdbx_seq_one_letter_code
_entity_poly.pdbx_strand_id
1 'polypeptide(L)'
;MPFTYRPPATAAAAQCLRSVALALAPCGAQVLFYLAAAVSDFYLPWAELAEHKIQSSEGGLDLQLRKLAHCQGQAGAGWLQVPKMLGLLTRQWCPAAMVVSFKLETDTHILVAKR
;
A
#
# COMPACT_ATOMS: atom_id res chain seq x y z
N MET A 1 22.97 -9.18 19.12
CA MET A 1 22.80 -8.51 17.82
C MET A 1 21.32 -8.18 17.66
N PRO A 2 20.87 -6.92 17.75
CA PRO A 2 19.47 -6.64 17.48
C PRO A 2 19.24 -6.82 15.98
N PHE A 3 18.23 -7.62 15.63
CA PHE A 3 17.72 -7.68 14.26
C PHE A 3 17.33 -6.26 13.84
N THR A 4 18.03 -5.68 12.86
CA THR A 4 17.57 -4.47 12.19
C THR A 4 16.37 -4.86 11.33
N TYR A 5 15.18 -4.81 11.93
CA TYR A 5 13.95 -5.23 11.29
C TYR A 5 13.55 -4.23 10.19
N ARG A 6 13.41 -4.74 8.96
CA ARG A 6 13.02 -3.98 7.76
C ARG A 6 11.50 -3.78 7.76
N PRO A 7 10.98 -2.56 7.50
CA PRO A 7 9.54 -2.32 7.49
C PRO A 7 8.80 -3.29 6.54
N PRO A 8 7.53 -3.65 6.83
CA PRO A 8 6.75 -4.56 5.99
C PRO A 8 6.72 -4.07 4.54
N ALA A 9 6.80 -5.00 3.59
CA ALA A 9 7.09 -4.75 2.18
C ALA A 9 6.17 -3.70 1.51
N THR A 10 4.93 -3.58 1.96
CA THR A 10 3.94 -2.63 1.45
C THR A 10 4.19 -1.19 1.88
N ALA A 11 4.59 -0.96 3.13
CA ALA A 11 5.01 0.38 3.56
C ALA A 11 6.28 0.82 2.83
N ALA A 12 7.20 -0.13 2.57
CA ALA A 12 8.42 0.12 1.83
C ALA A 12 8.14 0.56 0.38
N ALA A 13 7.22 -0.10 -0.34
CA ALA A 13 6.89 0.25 -1.72
C ALA A 13 6.33 1.68 -1.83
N ALA A 14 5.41 2.06 -0.94
CA ALA A 14 4.84 3.40 -0.86
C ALA A 14 5.90 4.48 -0.61
N GLN A 15 6.83 4.22 0.30
CA GLN A 15 7.89 5.14 0.65
C GLN A 15 8.94 5.28 -0.46
N CYS A 16 9.32 4.16 -1.09
CA CYS A 16 10.21 4.16 -2.26
C CYS A 16 9.61 4.96 -3.41
N LEU A 17 8.33 4.75 -3.75
CA LEU A 17 7.65 5.50 -4.81
C LEU A 17 7.70 7.01 -4.55
N ARG A 18 7.41 7.43 -3.30
CA ARG A 18 7.47 8.84 -2.93
C ARG A 18 8.87 9.43 -3.11
N SER A 19 9.90 8.75 -2.60
CA SER A 19 11.28 9.23 -2.70
C SER A 19 11.76 9.36 -4.15
N VAL A 20 11.48 8.35 -4.97
CA VAL A 20 11.81 8.38 -6.41
C VAL A 20 11.04 9.49 -7.13
N ALA A 21 9.75 9.64 -6.84
CA ALA A 21 8.93 10.68 -7.46
C ALA A 21 9.44 12.09 -7.18
N LEU A 22 9.79 12.38 -5.92
CA LEU A 22 10.34 13.67 -5.53
C LEU A 22 11.71 13.93 -6.16
N ALA A 23 12.57 12.90 -6.24
CA ALA A 23 13.88 13.02 -6.88
C ALA A 23 13.79 13.27 -8.40
N LEU A 24 12.78 12.68 -9.06
CA LEU A 24 12.56 12.83 -10.51
C LEU A 24 11.70 14.04 -10.88
N ALA A 25 11.08 14.73 -9.91
CA ALA A 25 10.24 15.90 -10.16
C ALA A 25 10.89 16.99 -11.03
N PRO A 26 12.19 17.33 -10.88
CA PRO A 26 12.85 18.33 -11.73
C PRO A 26 12.96 17.93 -13.21
N CYS A 27 12.90 16.63 -13.52
CA CYS A 27 13.00 16.14 -14.89
C CYS A 27 11.68 16.31 -15.68
N GLY A 28 10.56 16.59 -14.99
CA GLY A 28 9.27 16.94 -15.60
C GLY A 28 8.77 15.91 -16.61
N ALA A 29 8.37 16.39 -17.80
CA ALA A 29 7.78 15.57 -18.86
C ALA A 29 8.71 14.50 -19.47
N GLN A 30 10.00 14.50 -19.10
CA GLN A 30 10.95 13.46 -19.52
C GLN A 30 10.80 12.18 -18.70
N VAL A 31 9.97 12.18 -17.66
CA VAL A 31 9.79 11.05 -16.75
C VAL A 31 8.54 10.26 -17.10
N LEU A 32 8.70 8.93 -17.15
CA LEU A 32 7.61 7.97 -17.23
C LEU A 32 7.61 7.08 -15.97
N PHE A 33 6.50 7.09 -15.24
CA PHE A 33 6.21 6.08 -14.22
C PHE A 33 5.40 4.94 -14.83
N TYR A 34 6.01 3.76 -14.98
CA TYR A 34 5.35 2.54 -15.42
C TYR A 34 5.06 1.64 -14.20
N LEU A 35 3.85 1.73 -13.66
CA LEU A 35 3.48 1.16 -12.36
C LEU A 35 2.76 -0.18 -12.51
N ALA A 36 3.54 -1.25 -12.73
CA ALA A 36 3.04 -2.62 -12.93
C ALA A 36 3.07 -3.50 -11.66
N ALA A 37 3.57 -2.98 -10.53
CA ALA A 37 3.62 -3.75 -9.28
C ALA A 37 2.22 -3.96 -8.71
N ALA A 38 1.91 -5.21 -8.32
CA ALA A 38 0.73 -5.51 -7.53
C ALA A 38 0.96 -5.05 -6.07
N VAL A 39 0.43 -3.88 -5.74
CA VAL A 39 0.53 -3.30 -4.39
C VAL A 39 -0.67 -3.77 -3.57
N SER A 40 -0.43 -4.18 -2.32
CA SER A 40 -1.53 -4.56 -1.42
C SER A 40 -2.46 -3.37 -1.16
N ASP A 41 -3.77 -3.62 -1.15
CA ASP A 41 -4.77 -2.63 -0.76
C ASP A 41 -4.81 -2.39 0.77
N PHE A 42 -4.26 -3.32 1.55
CA PHE A 42 -4.28 -3.30 3.01
C PHE A 42 -2.87 -3.49 3.59
N TYR A 43 -2.60 -2.91 4.76
CA TYR A 43 -1.38 -3.13 5.53
C TYR A 43 -1.67 -3.16 7.03
N LEU A 44 -0.85 -3.88 7.80
CA LEU A 44 -0.94 -3.90 9.26
C LEU A 44 0.01 -2.82 9.80
N PRO A 45 -0.45 -1.92 10.68
CA PRO A 45 0.43 -0.96 11.33
C PRO A 45 1.55 -1.65 12.10
N TRP A 46 2.71 -1.00 12.14
CA TRP A 46 3.87 -1.50 12.89
C TRP A 46 3.54 -1.82 14.35
N ALA A 47 2.78 -0.94 15.00
CA ALA A 47 2.37 -1.10 16.40
C ALA A 47 1.48 -2.33 16.66
N GLU A 48 0.90 -2.92 15.60
CA GLU A 48 -0.04 -4.04 15.69
C GLU A 48 0.57 -5.34 15.13
N LEU A 49 1.80 -5.30 14.62
CA LEU A 49 2.52 -6.48 14.15
C LEU A 49 2.99 -7.31 15.35
N ALA A 50 2.49 -8.55 15.44
CA ALA A 50 2.96 -9.50 16.44
C ALA A 50 4.45 -9.81 16.23
N GLU A 51 5.25 -9.62 17.28
CA GLU A 51 6.69 -9.92 17.25
C GLU A 51 6.97 -11.41 17.09
N HIS A 52 6.09 -12.23 17.68
CA HIS A 52 6.24 -13.67 17.71
C HIS A 52 5.28 -14.34 16.73
N LYS A 53 5.68 -15.50 16.22
CA LYS A 53 4.82 -16.34 15.37
C LYS A 53 3.47 -16.55 16.06
N ILE A 54 2.40 -16.23 15.35
CA ILE A 54 1.03 -16.50 15.82
C ILE A 54 0.88 -18.01 16.00
N GLN A 55 0.54 -18.44 17.22
CA GLN A 55 0.45 -19.86 17.57
C GLN A 55 -0.93 -20.41 17.17
N SER A 56 -0.96 -21.63 16.64
CA SER A 56 -2.16 -22.25 16.06
C SER A 56 -2.85 -23.25 17.00
N SER A 57 -2.46 -23.33 18.28
CA SER A 57 -2.86 -24.40 19.19
C SER A 57 -4.22 -24.21 19.88
N GLU A 58 -4.83 -23.02 19.82
CA GLU A 58 -6.08 -22.70 20.55
C GLU A 58 -7.22 -22.20 19.65
N GLY A 59 -7.29 -22.68 18.40
CA GLY A 59 -8.40 -22.38 17.47
C GLY A 59 -7.96 -21.81 16.13
N GLY A 60 -8.94 -21.53 15.27
CA GLY A 60 -8.72 -20.96 13.94
C GLY A 60 -8.20 -19.52 13.99
N LEU A 61 -7.43 -19.14 12.96
CA LEU A 61 -6.95 -17.77 12.80
C LEU A 61 -8.04 -16.92 12.10
N ASP A 62 -8.63 -15.97 12.82
CA ASP A 62 -9.51 -14.96 12.23
C ASP A 62 -8.70 -13.66 11.97
N LEU A 63 -8.56 -13.30 10.69
CA LEU A 63 -7.91 -12.05 10.27
C LEU A 63 -8.95 -11.12 9.67
N GLN A 64 -9.26 -10.03 10.37
CA GLN A 64 -10.21 -9.03 9.89
C GLN A 64 -9.51 -7.88 9.17
N LEU A 65 -9.59 -7.87 7.83
CA LEU A 65 -9.17 -6.74 7.00
C LEU A 65 -10.24 -5.64 7.06
N ARG A 66 -10.05 -4.63 7.90
CA ARG A 66 -11.05 -3.56 8.07
C ARG A 66 -10.82 -2.41 7.10
N LYS A 67 -11.90 -1.93 6.48
CA LYS A 67 -11.92 -0.63 5.81
C LYS A 67 -12.11 0.41 6.90
N LEU A 68 -11.04 1.10 7.33
CA LEU A 68 -11.19 2.19 8.31
C LEU A 68 -11.83 3.41 7.64
N ALA A 69 -13.14 3.33 7.45
CA ALA A 69 -14.01 4.49 7.45
C ALA A 69 -14.57 4.59 8.89
N HIS A 70 -13.87 5.33 9.76
CA HIS A 70 -14.27 5.63 11.13
C HIS A 70 -14.39 4.43 12.09
N CYS A 71 -13.48 4.31 13.06
CA CYS A 71 -13.78 3.65 14.33
C CYS A 71 -13.03 4.39 15.45
N GLN A 72 -13.79 5.16 16.24
CA GLN A 72 -13.47 5.36 17.64
C GLN A 72 -13.58 4.00 18.35
N GLY A 73 -12.51 3.60 19.03
CA GLY A 73 -12.54 2.72 20.19
C GLY A 73 -13.11 1.32 20.00
N GLN A 74 -12.28 0.36 19.60
CA GLN A 74 -12.16 -0.93 20.29
C GLN A 74 -10.91 -1.68 19.83
N ALA A 75 -10.13 -2.15 20.82
CA ALA A 75 -8.86 -2.84 20.63
C ALA A 75 -9.06 -4.20 19.94
N GLY A 76 -8.76 -4.25 18.65
CA GLY A 76 -8.58 -5.47 17.87
C GLY A 76 -7.69 -5.14 16.69
N ALA A 77 -6.64 -5.94 16.48
CA ALA A 77 -5.64 -5.72 15.42
C ALA A 77 -6.34 -5.56 14.07
N GLY A 78 -6.27 -4.36 13.51
CA GLY A 78 -7.03 -3.93 12.35
C GLY A 78 -6.10 -3.48 11.23
N TRP A 79 -6.23 -4.10 10.07
CA TRP A 79 -5.50 -3.68 8.88
C TRP A 79 -6.03 -2.32 8.39
N LEU A 80 -5.13 -1.44 7.96
CA LEU A 80 -5.43 -0.12 7.39
C LEU A 80 -5.47 -0.20 5.86
N GLN A 81 -6.35 0.60 5.24
CA GLN A 81 -6.33 0.81 3.80
C GLN A 81 -5.08 1.61 3.40
N VAL A 82 -4.43 1.21 2.31
CA VAL A 82 -3.34 2.00 1.72
C VAL A 82 -3.93 3.27 1.09
N PRO A 83 -3.41 4.46 1.43
CA PRO A 83 -3.84 5.71 0.79
C PRO A 83 -3.74 5.63 -0.74
N LYS A 84 -4.57 6.39 -1.46
CA LYS A 84 -4.56 6.40 -2.94
C LYS A 84 -3.33 7.14 -3.47
N MET A 85 -2.18 6.46 -3.47
CA MET A 85 -0.86 7.00 -3.80
C MET A 85 -0.76 7.59 -5.20
N LEU A 86 -1.46 7.02 -6.18
CA LEU A 86 -1.46 7.52 -7.57
C LEU A 86 -1.95 8.97 -7.68
N GLY A 87 -2.92 9.37 -6.84
CA GLY A 87 -3.39 10.74 -6.79
C GLY A 87 -2.34 11.70 -6.25
N LEU A 88 -1.55 11.28 -5.25
CA LEU A 88 -0.45 12.06 -4.72
C LEU A 88 0.69 12.19 -5.73
N LEU A 89 1.02 11.10 -6.44
CA LEU A 89 2.04 11.10 -7.49
C LEU A 89 1.71 12.12 -8.59
N THR A 90 0.50 12.06 -9.12
CA THR A 90 0.05 12.86 -10.27
C THR A 90 -0.26 14.31 -9.93
N ARG A 91 -0.58 14.64 -8.67
CA ARG A 91 -0.98 16.00 -8.27
C ARG A 91 0.06 16.76 -7.46
N GLN A 92 0.94 16.05 -6.75
CA GLN A 92 1.83 16.68 -5.77
C GLN A 92 3.30 16.29 -5.97
N TRP A 93 3.61 15.00 -6.15
CA TRP A 93 5.01 14.57 -6.10
C TRP A 93 5.75 14.73 -7.42
N CYS A 94 5.10 14.45 -8.55
CA CYS A 94 5.70 14.58 -9.87
C CYS A 94 4.61 14.89 -10.93
N PRO A 95 3.98 16.08 -10.87
CA PRO A 95 2.76 16.37 -11.64
C PRO A 95 2.98 16.49 -13.16
N ALA A 96 4.22 16.76 -13.59
CA ALA A 96 4.55 16.90 -15.00
C ALA A 96 4.96 15.58 -15.68
N ALA A 97 5.11 14.48 -14.92
CA ALA A 97 5.50 13.19 -15.48
C ALA A 97 4.32 12.46 -16.13
N MET A 98 4.63 11.61 -17.12
CA MET A 98 3.67 10.65 -17.65
C MET A 98 3.53 9.47 -16.67
N VAL A 99 2.29 9.07 -16.35
CA VAL A 99 2.01 7.96 -15.44
C VAL A 99 1.14 6.92 -16.13
N VAL A 100 1.63 5.68 -16.18
CA VAL A 100 0.91 4.50 -16.65
C VAL A 100 0.73 3.55 -15.48
N SER A 101 -0.51 3.09 -15.25
CA SER A 101 -0.84 2.17 -14.16
C SER A 101 -1.69 1.02 -14.67
N PHE A 102 -1.61 -0.11 -13.99
CA PHE A 102 -2.33 -1.33 -14.35
C PHE A 102 -3.38 -1.66 -13.29
N LYS A 103 -4.54 -2.13 -13.76
CA LYS A 103 -5.57 -2.73 -12.91
C LYS A 103 -5.62 -4.22 -13.25
N LEU A 104 -5.40 -5.05 -12.23
CA LEU A 104 -5.52 -6.50 -12.35
C LEU A 104 -6.87 -6.91 -11.77
N GLU A 105 -7.71 -7.52 -12.58
CA GLU A 105 -8.99 -8.10 -12.16
C GLU A 105 -9.11 -9.49 -12.78
N THR A 106 -9.73 -10.42 -12.05
CA THR A 106 -10.02 -11.77 -12.54
C THR A 106 -11.45 -11.88 -13.07
N ASP A 107 -12.34 -10.96 -12.69
CA ASP A 107 -13.71 -10.87 -13.21
C ASP A 107 -13.80 -9.81 -14.32
N THR A 108 -14.21 -10.26 -15.51
CA THR A 108 -14.35 -9.41 -16.71
C THR A 108 -15.40 -8.31 -16.56
N HIS A 109 -16.47 -8.53 -15.78
CA HIS A 109 -17.51 -7.53 -15.56
C HIS A 109 -16.99 -6.38 -14.66
N ILE A 110 -16.14 -6.71 -13.67
CA ILE A 110 -15.52 -5.72 -12.78
C ILE A 110 -14.45 -4.91 -13.52
N LEU A 111 -13.69 -5.56 -14.40
CA LEU A 111 -12.63 -4.92 -15.17
C LEU A 111 -13.14 -3.75 -16.02
N VAL A 112 -14.30 -3.91 -16.67
CA VAL A 112 -14.90 -2.86 -17.51
C VAL A 112 -15.41 -1.69 -16.66
N ALA A 113 -16.06 -1.99 -15.52
CA ALA A 113 -16.61 -0.97 -14.63
C ALA A 113 -15.54 -0.14 -13.91
N LYS A 114 -14.34 -0.70 -13.71
CA LYS A 114 -13.22 -0.03 -13.05
C LYS A 114 -12.27 0.70 -13.99
N ARG A 115 -12.55 0.87 -15.29
CA ARG A 115 -11.64 1.60 -16.21
C ARG A 115 -11.31 3.00 -15.71
#